data_AF-A0A392SZ83-F1
#
_entry.id   AF-A0A392SZ83-F1
#
_cell.length_a   1.000
_cell.length_b   1.000
_cell.length_c   1.000
_cell.angle_alpha   90.00
_cell.angle_beta   90.00
_cell.angle_gamma   90.00
#
_symmetry.space_group_name_H-M   'P 1'
#
loop_
_entity.id
_entity.type
_entity.pdbx_description
1 polymer ?
#
loop_
_entity_poly.entity_id
_entity_poly.type
_entity_poly.pdbx_seq_one_letter_code
_entity_poly.pdbx_strand_id
1 'polypeptide(L)' 'MDTFFWTDPLLGGVPLSVRFRRLFELSTYQTSSVADMCALGWEAGGAAWQWRCPLWAWEEELLGECTSFLVDIIL' A
#
# COMPACT_ATOMS: atom_id res chain seq x y z
N MET A 1 -11.51 -5.79 14.42
CA MET A 1 -12.02 -5.16 13.19
C MET A 1 -10.79 -4.97 12.34
N ASP A 2 -10.43 -6.00 11.59
CA ASP A 2 -9.19 -6.04 10.83
C ASP A 2 -9.43 -5.31 9.51
N THR A 3 -9.21 -3.99 9.53
CA THR A 3 -9.28 -3.19 8.30
C THR A 3 -8.16 -3.63 7.37
N PHE A 4 -8.53 -4.12 6.19
CA PHE A 4 -7.60 -4.55 5.16
C PHE A 4 -6.99 -3.35 4.45
N PHE A 5 -5.67 -3.34 4.34
CA PHE A 5 -4.94 -2.20 3.82
C PHE A 5 -5.32 -1.84 2.38
N TRP A 6 -5.45 -2.84 1.51
CA TRP A 6 -5.70 -2.60 0.09
C TRP A 6 -7.19 -2.49 -0.28
N THR A 7 -8.03 -3.30 0.35
CA THR A 7 -9.42 -3.48 -0.07
C THR A 7 -10.40 -2.62 0.70
N ASP A 8 -10.07 -2.25 1.93
CA ASP A 8 -10.96 -1.41 2.72
C ASP A 8 -10.66 0.08 2.49
N PRO A 9 -11.71 0.92 2.47
CA PRO A 9 -11.55 2.35 2.30
C PRO A 9 -10.96 2.98 3.57
N LEU A 10 -9.70 3.41 3.48
CA LEU A 10 -9.06 4.18 4.54
C LEU A 10 -9.80 5.52 4.70
N LEU A 11 -10.24 5.81 5.94
CA LEU A 11 -11.00 7.01 6.29
C LEU A 11 -12.26 7.26 5.43
N GLY A 12 -12.90 6.20 4.93
CA GLY A 12 -14.11 6.33 4.09
C GLY A 12 -13.84 6.85 2.67
N GLY A 13 -12.58 6.89 2.23
CA GLY A 13 -12.17 7.23 0.87
C GLY A 13 -12.34 6.08 -0.13
N VAL A 14 -11.63 6.14 -1.25
CA VAL A 14 -11.56 5.05 -2.23
C VAL A 14 -10.51 4.02 -1.77
N PRO A 15 -10.78 2.71 -1.82
CA PRO A 15 -9.78 1.69 -1.50
C PRO A 15 -8.50 1.83 -2.32
N LEU A 16 -7.34 1.55 -1.70
CA LEU A 16 -6.04 1.64 -2.38
C LEU A 16 -5.93 0.68 -3.57
N SER A 17 -6.60 -0.48 -3.52
CA SER A 17 -6.69 -1.44 -4.62
C SER A 17 -7.38 -0.87 -5.87
N VAL A 18 -8.22 0.16 -5.71
CA VAL A 18 -8.86 0.85 -6.85
C VAL A 18 -7.96 1.97 -7.36
N ARG A 19 -7.43 2.80 -6.45
CA ARG A 19 -6.60 3.95 -6.81
C ARG A 19 -5.21 3.56 -7.33
N PHE A 20 -4.59 2.58 -6.69
CA PHE A 20 -3.25 2.05 -6.98
C PHE A 20 -3.33 0.58 -7.39
N ARG A 21 -4.26 0.27 -8.30
CA ARG A 21 -4.52 -1.09 -8.77
C ARG A 21 -3.27 -1.84 -9.20
N ARG A 22 -2.34 -1.15 -9.86
CA ARG A 22 -1.09 -1.76 -10.31
C ARG A 22 -0.24 -2.27 -9.14
N LEU A 23 -0.04 -1.45 -8.11
CA LEU A 23 0.70 -1.85 -6.91
C LEU A 23 -0.01 -2.98 -6.17
N PHE A 24 -1.35 -2.93 -6.12
CA PHE A 24 -2.13 -4.01 -5.52
C PHE A 24 -1.90 -5.36 -6.22
N GLU A 25 -1.97 -5.39 -7.55
CA GLU A 25 -1.73 -6.62 -8.33
C GLU A 25 -0.32 -7.19 -8.11
N LEU A 26 0.67 -6.31 -7.90
CA LEU A 26 2.07 -6.67 -7.66
C LEU A 26 2.38 -7.00 -6.20
N SER A 27 1.54 -6.56 -5.27
CA SER A 27 1.73 -6.77 -3.83
C SER A 27 1.65 -8.24 -3.47
N THR A 28 2.55 -8.67 -2.59
CA THR A 28 2.49 -10.00 -1.96
C THR A 28 1.49 -10.01 -0.80
N TYR A 29 1.21 -8.85 -0.21
CA TYR A 29 0.39 -8.65 1.00
C TYR A 29 -1.00 -8.07 0.66
N GLN A 30 -1.67 -8.60 -0.36
CA GLN A 30 -2.96 -8.08 -0.85
C GLN A 30 -4.07 -8.10 0.20
N THR A 31 -4.04 -9.07 1.11
CA THR A 31 -5.06 -9.28 2.15
C THR A 31 -4.52 -8.96 3.56
N SER A 32 -3.41 -8.24 3.67
CA SER A 32 -2.85 -7.88 4.97
C SER A 32 -3.62 -6.74 5.62
N SER A 33 -3.70 -6.76 6.95
CA SER A 33 -4.34 -5.68 7.70
C SER A 33 -3.49 -4.41 7.70
N VAL A 34 -4.12 -3.26 7.97
CA VAL A 34 -3.41 -1.99 8.21
C VAL A 34 -2.40 -2.13 9.35
N ALA A 35 -2.73 -2.89 10.40
CA ALA A 35 -1.83 -3.12 11.53
C ALA A 35 -0.58 -3.93 11.14
N ASP A 36 -0.75 -4.99 10.34
CA ASP A 36 0.38 -5.79 9.84
C ASP A 36 1.27 -4.97 8.92
N MET A 37 0.66 -4.19 8.00
CA MET A 37 1.40 -3.31 7.09
C MET A 37 2.18 -2.22 7.86
N CYS A 38 1.59 -1.68 8.92
CA CYS A 38 2.26 -0.72 9.79
C CYS A 38 3.43 -1.37 10.54
N ALA A 39 3.27 -2.59 11.06
CA ALA A 39 4.31 -3.31 11.78
C ALA A 39 5.48 -3.73 10.86
N LEU A 40 5.20 -4.03 9.60
CA LEU A 40 6.20 -4.32 8.57
C LEU A 40 6.94 -3.06 8.07
N GLY A 41 6.41 -1.87 8.35
CA GLY A 41 6.90 -0.60 7.84
C GLY A 41 6.45 -0.37 6.40
N TRP A 42 5.44 0.47 6.20
CA TRP A 42 4.99 0.96 4.89
C TRP A 42 5.72 2.22 4.43
N GLU A 43 6.76 2.62 5.14
CA GLU A 43 7.64 3.72 4.74
C GLU A 43 8.63 3.28 3.66
N ALA A 44 9.36 4.23 3.06
CA ALA A 44 10.32 3.93 2.02
C ALA A 44 11.38 2.93 2.52
N GLY A 45 11.50 1.78 1.84
CA GLY A 45 12.44 0.71 2.22
C GLY A 45 11.94 -0.21 3.35
N GLY A 46 10.73 -0.02 3.86
CA GLY A 46 10.11 -0.94 4.81
C GLY A 46 9.65 -2.26 4.18
N ALA A 47 9.48 -3.29 5.01
CA ALA A 47 9.19 -4.65 4.56
C ALA A 47 7.75 -4.84 4.05
N ALA A 48 6.86 -3.85 4.23
CA ALA A 48 5.48 -3.92 3.76
C ALA A 48 5.38 -3.89 2.22
N TRP A 49 6.43 -3.40 1.53
CA TRP A 49 6.48 -3.28 0.08
C TRP A 49 7.15 -4.48 -0.58
N GLN A 50 6.65 -5.69 -0.29
CA GLN A 50 7.14 -6.90 -0.93
C GLN A 50 6.39 -7.20 -2.22
N TRP A 51 7.12 -7.12 -3.34
CA TRP A 51 6.57 -7.28 -4.69
C TRP A 51 6.79 -8.69 -5.23
N ARG A 52 5.81 -9.19 -5.99
CA ARG A 52 5.92 -10.50 -6.68
C ARG A 52 6.88 -10.45 -7.87
N CYS A 53 7.18 -9.26 -8.38
CA CYS A 53 8.21 -9.01 -9.39
C CYS A 53 8.89 -7.67 -9.14
N PRO A 54 10.09 -7.43 -9.70
CA PRO A 54 10.72 -6.12 -9.66
C PRO A 54 9.79 -5.06 -10.26
N LEU A 55 9.79 -3.88 -9.64
CA LEU A 55 9.05 -2.73 -10.14
C LEU A 55 9.78 -2.10 -11.34
N TRP A 56 9.01 -1.55 -12.26
CA TRP A 56 9.52 -0.61 -13.25
C TRP A 56 9.68 0.79 -12.64
N ALA A 57 10.51 1.64 -13.26
CA ALA A 57 10.77 3.00 -12.76
C ALA A 57 9.48 3.81 -12.52
N TRP A 58 8.49 3.70 -13.42
CA TRP A 58 7.20 4.37 -13.24
C TRP A 58 6.32 3.72 -12.16
N GLU A 59 6.52 2.44 -11.84
CA GLU A 59 5.82 1.78 -10.72
C GLU A 59 6.44 2.21 -9.38
N GLU A 60 7.75 2.48 -9.34
CA GLU A 60 8.42 3.09 -8.20
C GLU A 60 7.94 4.53 -7.97
N GLU A 61 7.73 5.31 -9.03
CA GLU A 61 7.09 6.64 -8.94
C GLU A 61 5.68 6.53 -8.36
N LEU A 62 4.88 5.59 -8.85
CA LEU A 62 3.53 5.32 -8.34
C LEU A 62 3.55 4.88 -6.86
N LEU A 63 4.56 4.10 -6.45
CA LEU A 63 4.79 3.73 -5.06
C LEU A 63 5.11 4.95 -4.19
N GLY A 64 5.88 5.90 -4.72
CA GLY A 64 6.15 7.18 -4.08
C GLY A 64 4.86 7.96 -3.80
N GLU A 65 3.98 8.06 -4.80
CA GLU A 65 2.66 8.70 -4.65
C GLU A 65 1.78 7.99 -3.60
N CYS A 66 1.77 6.65 -3.62
CA CYS A 66 1.02 5.84 -2.65
C CYS A 66 1.54 6.05 -1.22
N THR A 67 2.87 6.04 -1.03
CA THR A 67 3.50 6.24 0.27
C THR A 67 3.25 7.64 0.80
N SER A 68 3.37 8.67 -0.04
CA SER A 68 3.03 10.06 0.35
C SER A 68 1.57 10.18 0.78
N PHE A 69 0.65 9.58 0.01
CA PHE A 69 -0.78 9.58 0.34
C PHE A 69 -1.09 8.87 1.66
N LEU A 70 -0.37 7.79 1.97
CA LEU A 70 -0.49 7.08 3.25
C LEU A 70 0.01 7.91 4.42
N VAL A 71 1.14 8.60 4.27
CA VAL A 71 1.66 9.52 5.30
C VAL A 71 0.65 10.63 5.57
N ASP A 72 0.10 11.24 4.52
CA ASP A 72 -0.90 12.32 4.64
C ASP A 72 -2.21 11.88 5.32
N ILE A 73 -2.57 10.60 5.22
CA ILE A 73 -3.78 10.03 5.86
C ILE A 73 -3.55 9.75 7.35
N ILE A 74 -2.31 9.47 7.75
CA ILE A 74 -1.96 8.96 9.08
C ILE A 74 -1.38 10.07 9.98
N LEU A 75 -0.95 11.20 9.40
CA LEU A 75 -0.61 12.44 10.10
C LEU A 75 -1.85 13.28 10.44
#